data_AF-A0ABD1TIT0-F1
#
_entry.id   AF-A0ABD1TIT0-F1
#
_cell.length_a   1.000
_cell.length_b   1.000
_cell.length_c   1.000
_cell.angle_alpha   90.00
_cell.angle_beta   90.00
_cell.angle_gamma   90.00
#
_symmetry.space_group_name_H-M   'P 1'
#
loop_
_entity.id
_entity.type
_entity.pdbx_description
1 polymer ?
#
loop_
_entity_poly.entity_id
_entity_poly.type
_entity_poly.pdbx_seq_one_letter_code
_entity_poly.pdbx_strand_id
1 'polypeptide(L)'
;MACDICNKISSASFGETYACIFCKSPNARATARAKVFVELEDSTASINGTMIGEPAERMPQCSAYRLMTLTSPDNQLQVLDEALITVEENHFFYLKAIKKDGPTDQWKYDIIFTLEPSTTRENVQPLNHPETFKFYLPNH
;
A
#
# COMPACT_ATOMS: atom_id res chain seq x y z
N MET A 1 -16.11 -5.16 1.31
CA MET A 1 -15.44 -5.51 2.59
C MET A 1 -14.53 -6.71 2.37
N ALA A 2 -13.71 -7.07 3.35
CA ALA A 2 -12.84 -8.24 3.34
C ALA A 2 -13.00 -9.08 4.60
N CYS A 3 -12.64 -10.36 4.54
CA CYS A 3 -12.53 -11.24 5.70
C CYS A 3 -11.34 -10.80 6.57
N ASP A 4 -11.54 -10.61 7.87
CA ASP A 4 -10.48 -10.31 8.83
C ASP A 4 -9.41 -11.41 8.97
N ILE A 5 -9.75 -12.66 8.67
CA ILE A 5 -8.82 -13.80 8.77
C ILE A 5 -8.03 -14.01 7.47
N CYS A 6 -8.72 -14.11 6.32
CA CYS A 6 -8.08 -14.50 5.05
C CYS A 6 -7.98 -13.38 4.01
N ASN A 7 -8.47 -12.19 4.33
CA ASN A 7 -8.40 -11.00 3.50
C ASN A 7 -9.12 -11.10 2.13
N LYS A 8 -9.86 -12.18 1.89
CA LYS A 8 -10.69 -12.33 0.68
C LYS A 8 -11.93 -11.46 0.76
N ILE A 9 -12.41 -11.04 -0.41
CA ILE A 9 -13.58 -10.18 -0.54
C ILE A 9 -14.81 -10.78 0.15
N SER A 10 -15.59 -9.92 0.77
CA SER A 10 -16.85 -10.26 1.43
C SER A 10 -17.96 -9.31 0.99
N SER A 11 -19.16 -9.85 0.83
CA SER A 11 -20.41 -9.10 0.66
C SER A 11 -21.04 -8.67 1.98
N ALA A 12 -20.53 -9.15 3.12
CA ALA A 12 -21.02 -8.76 4.44
C ALA A 12 -20.70 -7.28 4.74
N SER A 13 -21.56 -6.66 5.55
CA SER A 13 -21.43 -5.26 5.98
C SER A 13 -20.26 -5.09 6.94
N PHE A 14 -19.72 -3.87 7.05
CA PHE A 14 -18.61 -3.60 7.97
C PHE A 14 -18.98 -4.02 9.41
N GLY A 15 -18.10 -4.79 10.06
CA GLY A 15 -18.30 -5.31 11.41
C GLY A 15 -19.22 -6.54 11.52
N GLU A 16 -19.92 -6.91 10.45
CA GLU A 16 -20.81 -8.08 10.43
C GLU A 16 -20.00 -9.37 10.58
N THR A 17 -20.52 -10.30 11.40
CA THR A 17 -19.97 -11.65 11.55
C THR A 17 -20.66 -12.58 10.54
N TYR A 18 -19.87 -13.34 9.79
CA TYR A 18 -20.37 -14.19 8.71
C TYR A 18 -19.50 -15.45 8.53
N ALA A 19 -20.06 -16.46 7.88
CA ALA A 19 -19.31 -17.64 7.48
C ALA A 19 -18.51 -17.36 6.20
N CYS A 20 -17.18 -17.32 6.29
CA CYS A 20 -16.34 -17.00 5.14
C CYS A 20 -16.22 -18.19 4.18
N ILE A 21 -16.66 -18.01 2.93
CA ILE A 21 -16.62 -19.07 1.91
C ILE A 21 -15.20 -19.50 1.53
N PHE A 22 -14.19 -18.64 1.75
CA PHE A 22 -12.81 -18.90 1.34
C PHE A 22 -12.02 -19.65 2.41
N CYS A 23 -11.98 -19.15 3.65
CA CYS A 23 -11.26 -19.81 4.75
C CYS A 23 -12.12 -20.74 5.60
N LYS A 24 -13.42 -20.84 5.30
CA LYS A 24 -14.41 -21.69 6.01
C LYS A 24 -14.59 -21.36 7.49
N SER A 25 -14.05 -20.24 7.97
CA SER A 25 -14.29 -19.78 9.33
C SER A 25 -15.78 -19.39 9.50
N PRO A 26 -16.50 -19.97 10.48
CA PRO A 26 -17.91 -19.66 10.70
C PRO A 26 -18.15 -18.28 11.33
N ASN A 27 -17.11 -17.72 11.96
CA ASN A 27 -17.17 -16.47 12.75
C ASN A 27 -16.18 -15.43 12.20
N ALA A 28 -16.03 -15.33 10.89
CA ALA A 28 -15.23 -14.29 10.29
C ALA A 28 -15.94 -12.94 10.43
N ARG A 29 -15.18 -11.84 10.55
CA ARG A 29 -15.73 -10.49 10.59
C ARG A 29 -15.38 -9.73 9.32
N ALA A 30 -16.34 -8.97 8.79
CA ALA A 30 -16.09 -8.10 7.65
C ALA A 30 -15.35 -6.83 8.09
N THR A 31 -14.21 -6.56 7.45
CA THR A 31 -13.38 -5.38 7.67
C THR A 31 -13.27 -4.54 6.39
N ALA A 32 -13.03 -3.24 6.57
CA ALA A 32 -12.66 -2.36 5.48
C ALA A 32 -11.24 -2.70 5.02
N ARG A 33 -11.00 -2.67 3.71
CA ARG A 33 -9.67 -2.89 3.11
C ARG A 33 -9.55 -2.03 1.87
N ALA A 34 -8.48 -1.25 1.78
CA ALA A 34 -8.32 -0.30 0.68
C ALA A 34 -7.87 -1.02 -0.59
N LYS A 35 -8.31 -0.48 -1.73
CA LYS A 35 -7.78 -0.81 -3.05
C LYS A 35 -7.58 0.50 -3.79
N VAL A 36 -6.35 0.75 -4.23
CA VAL A 36 -5.97 1.96 -4.94
C VAL A 36 -5.39 1.59 -6.29
N PHE A 37 -5.80 2.30 -7.33
CA PHE A 37 -5.18 2.27 -8.65
C PHE A 37 -4.20 3.42 -8.73
N VAL A 38 -2.98 3.15 -9.18
CA VAL A 38 -1.93 4.17 -9.29
C VAL A 38 -1.27 4.11 -10.64
N GLU A 39 -0.81 5.26 -11.09
CA GLU A 39 0.16 5.39 -12.16
C GLU A 39 1.52 5.64 -11.50
N LEU A 40 2.50 4.78 -11.83
CA LEU A 40 3.88 4.95 -11.41
C LEU A 40 4.66 5.44 -12.61
N GLU A 41 5.41 6.52 -12.48
CA GLU A 41 6.20 7.13 -13.55
C GLU A 41 7.67 7.24 -13.15
N ASP A 42 8.55 6.93 -14.09
CA ASP A 42 9.98 7.25 -14.01
C ASP A 42 10.44 8.01 -15.25
N SER A 43 11.74 8.28 -15.36
CA SER A 43 12.30 9.01 -16.52
C SER A 43 12.12 8.32 -17.88
N THR A 44 11.67 7.07 -17.90
CA THR A 44 11.56 6.23 -19.09
C THR A 44 10.12 6.00 -19.53
N ALA A 45 9.21 5.72 -18.59
CA ALA A 45 7.83 5.38 -18.89
C ALA A 45 6.93 5.46 -17.65
N SER A 46 5.61 5.34 -17.88
CA SER A 46 4.64 5.09 -16.82
C SER A 46 4.05 3.69 -16.90
N ILE A 47 3.66 3.15 -15.73
CA ILE A 47 2.93 1.89 -15.61
C ILE A 47 1.70 2.06 -14.70
N ASN A 48 0.61 1.40 -15.07
CA ASN A 48 -0.59 1.33 -14.24
C ASN A 48 -0.51 0.14 -13.29
N GLY A 49 -0.59 0.42 -11.99
CA GLY A 49 -0.50 -0.55 -10.91
C GLY A 49 -1.77 -0.62 -10.04
N THR A 50 -1.83 -1.64 -9.20
CA THR A 50 -2.86 -1.77 -8.16
C THR A 50 -2.23 -2.12 -6.82
N MET A 51 -2.62 -1.40 -5.77
CA MET A 51 -2.30 -1.73 -4.37
C MET A 51 -3.55 -2.22 -3.65
N ILE A 52 -3.40 -3.20 -2.76
CA ILE A 52 -4.51 -3.76 -1.98
C ILE A 52 -4.10 -3.98 -0.52
N GLY A 53 -4.88 -3.43 0.41
CA GLY A 53 -4.63 -3.52 1.86
C GLY A 53 -3.48 -2.63 2.29
N GLU A 54 -2.54 -3.17 3.06
CA GLU A 54 -1.49 -2.38 3.73
C GLU A 54 -0.78 -1.35 2.83
N PRO A 55 -0.28 -1.67 1.62
CA PRO A 55 0.37 -0.65 0.78
C PRO A 55 -0.58 0.49 0.36
N ALA A 56 -1.86 0.16 0.12
CA ALA A 56 -2.89 1.12 -0.25
C ALA A 56 -3.33 2.00 0.92
N GLU A 57 -3.04 1.61 2.16
CA GLU A 57 -3.39 2.36 3.38
C GLU A 57 -2.18 3.11 3.94
N ARG A 58 -0.98 2.52 3.86
CA ARG A 58 0.27 3.13 4.33
C ARG A 58 0.65 4.34 3.50
N MET A 59 0.58 4.23 2.17
CA MET A 59 1.03 5.29 1.29
C MET A 59 0.23 6.58 1.51
N PRO A 60 -1.11 6.63 1.41
CA PRO A 60 -1.85 7.85 1.74
C PRO A 60 -1.93 8.14 3.26
N GLN A 61 -1.21 7.37 4.11
CA GLN A 61 -1.30 7.40 5.57
C GLN A 61 -2.75 7.33 6.12
N CYS A 62 -3.64 6.68 5.37
CA CYS A 62 -5.07 6.69 5.61
C CYS A 62 -5.62 5.26 5.62
N SER A 63 -6.13 4.82 6.76
CA SER A 63 -6.73 3.49 6.89
C SER A 63 -7.97 3.34 6.00
N ALA A 64 -8.25 2.11 5.56
CA ALA A 64 -9.46 1.81 4.78
C ALA A 64 -10.75 2.15 5.53
N TYR A 65 -10.73 2.02 6.85
CA TYR A 65 -11.85 2.42 7.69
C TYR A 65 -12.06 3.94 7.65
N ARG A 66 -10.98 4.73 7.78
CA ARG A 66 -11.05 6.19 7.68
C ARG A 66 -11.55 6.63 6.31
N LEU A 67 -11.02 6.05 5.24
CA LEU A 67 -11.50 6.29 3.87
C LEU A 67 -13.00 6.00 3.73
N MET A 68 -13.48 4.88 4.28
CA MET A 68 -14.90 4.51 4.27
C MET A 68 -15.78 5.51 5.05
N THR A 69 -15.28 6.12 6.11
CA THR A 69 -16.03 7.13 6.88
C THR A 69 -16.05 8.51 6.25
N LEU A 70 -15.02 8.85 5.46
CA LEU A 70 -14.87 10.16 4.84
C LEU A 70 -15.56 10.26 3.47
N THR A 71 -15.90 9.14 2.84
CA THR A 71 -16.68 9.12 1.58
C THR A 71 -18.18 9.36 1.78
N SER A 72 -18.63 9.76 2.98
CA SER A 72 -19.97 10.35 3.13
C SER A 72 -20.06 11.63 2.27
N PRO A 73 -21.23 11.94 1.69
CA PRO A 73 -21.36 13.05 0.73
C PRO A 73 -20.83 14.40 1.21
N ASP A 74 -20.76 14.59 2.53
CA ASP A 74 -20.38 15.85 3.16
C ASP A 74 -18.85 16.07 3.33
N ASN A 75 -18.00 15.04 3.15
CA ASN A 75 -16.58 15.08 3.57
C ASN A 75 -15.53 14.72 2.49
N GLN A 76 -15.91 14.69 1.20
CA GLN A 76 -15.04 14.19 0.13
C GLN A 76 -13.73 14.99 -0.08
N LEU A 77 -13.70 16.28 0.27
CA LEU A 77 -12.54 17.14 0.03
C LEU A 77 -11.35 16.86 0.96
N GLN A 78 -11.58 16.39 2.19
CA GLN A 78 -10.50 16.16 3.17
C GLN A 78 -9.64 14.92 2.84
N VAL A 79 -10.22 13.94 2.13
CA VAL A 79 -9.51 12.71 1.72
C VAL A 79 -8.46 12.99 0.65
N LEU A 80 -8.76 13.94 -0.24
CA LEU A 80 -7.90 14.29 -1.36
C LEU A 80 -6.62 14.97 -0.86
N ASP A 81 -6.71 15.89 0.09
CA ASP A 81 -5.54 16.64 0.58
C ASP A 81 -4.49 15.75 1.26
N GLU A 82 -4.90 14.79 2.11
CA GLU A 82 -3.97 13.83 2.74
C GLU A 82 -3.37 12.85 1.72
N ALA A 83 -4.17 12.39 0.75
CA ALA A 83 -3.70 11.46 -0.27
C ALA A 83 -2.76 12.14 -1.29
N LEU A 84 -2.98 13.42 -1.63
CA LEU A 84 -2.19 14.18 -2.62
C LEU A 84 -0.76 14.43 -2.15
N ILE A 85 -0.56 14.76 -0.87
CA ILE A 85 0.77 15.06 -0.32
C ILE A 85 1.73 13.87 -0.46
N THR A 86 1.23 12.64 -0.40
CA THR A 86 2.10 11.46 -0.46
C THR A 86 2.45 11.04 -1.90
N VAL A 87 1.79 11.59 -2.91
CA VAL A 87 2.06 11.27 -4.33
C VAL A 87 3.29 12.01 -4.86
N GLU A 88 3.72 13.11 -4.20
CA GLU A 88 4.83 13.95 -4.67
C GLU A 88 6.23 13.43 -4.28
N GLU A 89 6.34 12.38 -3.46
CA GLU A 89 7.63 11.83 -3.02
C GLU A 89 8.10 10.65 -3.90
N ASN A 90 9.42 10.53 -4.05
CA ASN A 90 10.03 9.38 -4.72
C ASN A 90 9.96 8.14 -3.82
N HIS A 91 9.38 7.06 -4.33
CA HIS A 91 9.19 5.82 -3.60
C HIS A 91 9.84 4.64 -4.32
N PHE A 92 10.28 3.66 -3.55
CA PHE A 92 10.67 2.36 -4.08
C PHE A 92 9.50 1.37 -3.97
N PHE A 93 9.13 0.76 -5.08
CA PHE A 93 8.01 -0.18 -5.14
C PHE A 93 8.51 -1.59 -5.41
N TYR A 94 8.09 -2.55 -4.57
CA TYR A 94 8.19 -3.97 -4.92
C TYR A 94 6.89 -4.41 -5.58
N LEU A 95 6.98 -4.74 -6.88
CA LEU A 95 5.83 -5.08 -7.71
C LEU A 95 5.93 -6.50 -8.26
N LYS A 96 4.76 -7.09 -8.53
CA LYS A 96 4.61 -8.36 -9.23
C LYS A 96 3.91 -8.13 -10.56
N ALA A 97 4.59 -8.48 -11.64
CA ALA A 97 4.01 -8.52 -12.97
C ALA A 97 3.26 -9.84 -13.18
N ILE A 98 2.03 -9.75 -13.70
CA ILE A 98 1.17 -10.89 -13.99
C ILE A 98 0.70 -10.73 -15.43
N LYS A 99 1.06 -11.68 -16.28
CA LYS A 99 0.53 -11.73 -17.65
C LYS A 99 -0.96 -12.06 -17.60
N LYS A 100 -1.80 -11.29 -18.29
CA LYS A 100 -3.22 -11.57 -18.40
C LYS A 100 -3.44 -12.64 -19.46
N ASP A 101 -4.33 -13.58 -19.15
CA ASP A 101 -4.79 -14.56 -20.14
C ASP A 101 -5.67 -13.83 -21.17
N GLY A 102 -5.22 -13.80 -22.42
CA GLY A 102 -5.90 -13.09 -23.49
C GLY A 102 -5.13 -13.13 -24.81
N PRO A 103 -5.74 -12.68 -25.91
CA PRO A 103 -5.11 -12.68 -27.23
C PRO A 103 -4.02 -11.61 -27.37
N THR A 104 -3.93 -10.67 -26.42
CA THR A 104 -2.98 -9.56 -26.42
C THR A 104 -1.98 -9.71 -25.29
N ASP A 105 -0.73 -9.30 -25.51
CA ASP A 105 0.30 -9.23 -24.48
C ASP A 105 0.00 -8.08 -23.51
N GLN A 106 -0.91 -8.35 -22.57
CA GLN A 106 -1.25 -7.42 -21.50
C GLN A 106 -0.70 -7.90 -20.17
N TRP A 107 -0.13 -6.96 -19.42
CA TRP A 107 0.40 -7.18 -18.09
C TRP A 107 -0.45 -6.45 -17.05
N LYS A 108 -0.53 -7.03 -15.86
CA LYS A 108 -1.07 -6.43 -14.64
C LYS A 108 0.08 -6.30 -13.64
N TYR A 109 0.20 -5.15 -13.01
CA TYR A 109 1.20 -4.89 -12.00
C TYR A 109 0.53 -4.75 -10.63
N ASP A 110 0.78 -5.70 -9.74
CA ASP A 110 0.34 -5.65 -8.36
C ASP A 110 1.49 -5.13 -7.50
N ILE A 111 1.28 -3.99 -6.83
CA ILE A 111 2.26 -3.41 -5.91
C ILE A 111 2.07 -4.09 -4.56
N ILE A 112 3.11 -4.79 -4.11
CA ILE A 112 3.07 -5.63 -2.91
C ILE A 112 3.61 -4.86 -1.71
N PHE A 113 4.65 -4.05 -1.90
CA PHE A 113 5.22 -3.22 -0.84
C PHE A 113 5.68 -1.87 -1.37
N THR A 114 5.50 -0.85 -0.52
CA THR A 114 6.15 0.46 -0.65
C THR A 114 7.28 0.52 0.37
N LEU A 115 8.47 0.87 -0.10
CA LEU A 115 9.63 1.13 0.73
C LEU A 115 9.75 2.64 0.86
N GLU A 116 9.70 3.13 2.10
CA GLU A 116 9.98 4.53 2.37
C GLU A 116 11.44 4.81 1.99
N PRO A 117 11.72 5.88 1.21
CA PRO A 117 13.09 6.32 1.04
C PRO A 117 13.65 6.58 2.44
N SER A 118 14.85 6.06 2.72
CA SER A 118 15.53 6.35 3.98
C SER A 118 15.66 7.87 4.09
N THR A 119 14.82 8.48 4.92
CA THR A 119 15.00 9.88 5.27
C THR A 119 16.28 9.93 6.10
N THR A 120 17.39 10.26 5.47
CA THR A 120 18.49 10.90 6.19
C THR A 120 17.96 12.26 6.61
N ARG A 121 17.12 12.30 7.66
CA ARG A 121 17.05 13.46 8.52
C ARG A 121 18.35 13.46 9.32
N GLU A 122 19.44 13.83 8.66
CA GLU A 122 20.62 14.31 9.36
C GLU A 122 20.18 15.56 10.10
N ASN A 123 19.77 15.39 11.36
CA ASN A 123 19.99 16.43 12.33
C ASN A 123 21.50 16.58 12.42
N VAL A 124 22.06 17.49 11.61
CA VAL A 124 23.45 17.94 11.75
C VAL A 124 23.53 18.69 13.08
N GLN A 125 23.68 17.93 14.16
CA GLN A 125 24.33 18.45 15.35
C GLN A 125 25.83 18.37 15.10
N PRO A 126 26.60 19.47 15.24
CA PRO A 126 28.04 19.41 15.07
C PRO A 126 28.62 18.73 16.31
N LEU A 127 28.94 17.44 16.20
CA LEU A 127 29.71 16.73 17.21
C LEU A 127 31.07 16.36 16.64
N ASN A 128 32.06 17.14 17.10
CA ASN A 128 33.48 16.90 16.94
C ASN A 128 33.86 15.51 17.48
N HIS A 129 34.20 14.56 16.61
CA HIS A 129 35.39 13.68 16.66
C HIS A 129 35.28 12.48 15.70
N PRO A 130 36.42 11.91 15.25
CA PRO A 130 36.44 10.96 14.15
C PRO A 130 36.33 9.52 14.66
N GLU A 131 35.21 8.85 14.40
CA GLU A 131 35.15 7.40 14.50
C GLU A 131 35.06 6.79 13.10
N THR A 132 36.11 6.05 12.76
CA THR A 132 36.28 5.33 11.50
C THR A 132 35.45 4.06 11.55
N PHE A 133 34.37 3.99 10.79
CA PHE A 133 33.63 2.73 10.61
C PHE A 133 34.27 1.90 9.48
N LYS A 134 34.93 0.80 9.83
CA LYS A 134 35.37 -0.23 8.89
C LYS A 134 34.28 -1.29 8.75
N PHE A 135 33.79 -1.50 7.53
CA PHE A 135 32.94 -2.64 7.20
C PHE A 135 33.82 -3.83 6.76
N TYR A 136 33.63 -4.99 7.39
CA TYR A 136 34.18 -6.26 6.92
C TYR A 136 33.09 -6.99 6.14
N LEU A 137 33.38 -7.31 4.88
CA LEU A 137 32.58 -8.26 4.10
C LEU A 137 32.97 -9.69 4.50
N PRO A 138 32.02 -10.60 4.79
CA PRO A 138 32.31 -12.01 4.90
C PRO A 138 32.46 -12.61 3.51
N ASN A 139 33.66 -13.10 3.19
CA ASN A 139 33.85 -14.05 2.09
C ASN A 139 33.25 -15.39 2.52
N HIS A 140 32.36 -15.97 1.72
CA HIS A 140 32.45 -17.36 1.25
C HIS A 140 31.41 -17.61 0.16
#